data_AF-A0A5R2N592-F1
#
_entry.id   AF-A0A5R2N592-F1
#
_cell.length_a   1.000
_cell.length_b   1.000
_cell.length_c   1.000
_cell.angle_alpha   90.00
_cell.angle_beta   90.00
_cell.angle_gamma   90.00
#
_symmetry.space_group_name_H-M   'P 1'
#
loop_
_entity.id
_entity.type
_entity.pdbx_description
1 polymer ?
#
loop_
_entity_poly.entity_id
_entity_poly.type
_entity_poly.pdbx_seq_one_letter_code
_entity_poly.pdbx_strand_id
1 'polypeptide(L)'
;FDPYAGAPQLLFAFEAAVIGGAGSLWGTLIGGIVLALAQTLGAQVHPQGFLIGGHAVFLVVLFVRLSASGFGLRWLLHLPSRSAP
;
A
#
# COMPACT_ATOMS: atom_id res chain seq x y z
N PHE A 1 -6.66 25.58 -1.11
CA PHE A 1 -7.27 24.67 -0.12
C PHE A 1 -8.72 24.45 -0.52
N ASP A 2 -9.10 23.20 -0.76
CA ASP A 2 -10.47 22.79 -1.12
C ASP A 2 -11.05 22.01 0.09
N PRO A 3 -12.24 22.36 0.61
CA PRO A 3 -12.86 21.66 1.74
C PRO A 3 -13.03 20.14 1.54
N TYR A 4 -13.11 19.68 0.30
CA TYR A 4 -13.32 18.28 -0.05
C TYR A 4 -12.00 17.51 -0.29
N ALA A 5 -10.84 18.15 -0.11
CA ALA A 5 -9.53 17.52 -0.29
C ALA A 5 -9.15 16.53 0.82
N GLY A 6 -9.90 16.45 1.93
CA GLY A 6 -9.57 15.57 3.06
C GLY A 6 -9.55 14.08 2.70
N ALA A 7 -10.53 13.63 1.91
CA ALA A 7 -10.60 12.23 1.50
C ALA A 7 -9.37 11.77 0.67
N PRO A 8 -8.96 12.47 -0.41
CA PRO A 8 -7.77 12.07 -1.15
C PRO A 8 -6.48 12.17 -0.34
N GLN A 9 -6.35 13.14 0.57
CA GLN A 9 -5.17 13.25 1.44
C GLN A 9 -5.00 12.04 2.37
N LEU A 10 -6.10 11.55 2.96
CA LEU A 10 -6.09 10.35 3.79
C LEU A 10 -5.73 9.11 2.97
N LEU A 11 -6.22 9.01 1.73
CA LEU A 11 -5.87 7.92 0.84
C LEU A 11 -4.37 7.90 0.54
N PHE A 12 -3.77 9.04 0.18
CA PHE A 12 -2.32 9.10 -0.07
C PHE A 12 -1.48 8.80 1.17
N ALA A 13 -1.93 9.25 2.34
CA ALA A 13 -1.28 8.92 3.61
C ALA A 13 -1.33 7.41 3.89
N PHE A 14 -2.47 6.77 3.61
CA PHE A 14 -2.62 5.31 3.70
C PHE A 14 -1.71 4.58 2.70
N GLU A 15 -1.68 5.01 1.43
CA GLU A 15 -0.83 4.41 0.39
C GLU A 15 0.65 4.47 0.78
N ALA A 16 1.12 5.64 1.25
CA ALA A 16 2.49 5.82 1.73
C ALA A 16 2.82 4.90 2.92
N ALA A 17 1.91 4.76 3.88
CA ALA A 17 2.09 3.88 5.04
C ALA A 17 2.08 2.39 4.66
N VAL A 18 1.30 1.98 3.66
CA VAL A 18 1.29 0.60 3.18
C VAL A 18 2.58 0.26 2.43
N ILE A 19 3.05 1.18 1.57
CA ILE A 19 4.30 1.03 0.81
C ILE A 19 5.49 1.00 1.78
N GLY A 20 5.50 1.91 2.75
CA GLY A 20 6.59 2.09 3.71
C GLY A 20 6.58 1.16 4.92
N GLY A 21 5.41 0.57 5.24
CA GLY A 21 5.17 -0.23 6.44
C GLY A 21 4.51 0.56 7.57
N ALA A 22 3.29 0.15 7.94
CA ALA A 22 2.41 0.85 8.90
C ALA A 22 2.93 0.96 10.35
N GLY A 23 4.06 0.32 10.69
CA GLY A 23 4.67 0.37 12.02
C GLY A 23 5.86 1.33 12.14
N SER A 24 6.25 2.02 11.06
CA SER A 24 7.46 2.87 11.03
C SER A 24 7.20 4.21 10.37
N LEU A 25 7.50 5.30 11.09
CA LEU A 25 7.45 6.66 10.52
C LEU A 25 8.50 6.85 9.42
N TRP A 26 9.72 6.32 9.61
CA TRP A 26 10.77 6.38 8.59
C TRP A 26 10.45 5.52 7.37
N GLY A 27 9.84 4.36 7.59
CA GLY A 27 9.32 3.53 6.50
C GLY A 27 8.26 4.28 5.72
N THR A 28 7.28 4.87 6.41
CA THR A 28 6.21 5.67 5.78
C THR A 28 6.74 6.88 5.02
N LEU A 29 7.79 7.54 5.51
CA LEU A 29 8.46 8.63 4.77
C LEU A 29 9.04 8.13 3.45
N ILE A 30 9.78 7.01 3.46
CA ILE A 30 10.31 6.39 2.25
C ILE A 30 9.16 6.00 1.31
N GLY A 31 8.09 5.42 1.85
CA GLY A 31 6.89 5.09 1.09
C GLY A 31 6.23 6.32 0.46
N GLY A 32 6.19 7.44 1.17
CA GLY A 32 5.70 8.72 0.66
C GLY A 32 6.59 9.30 -0.46
N ILE A 33 7.91 9.16 -0.34
CA ILE A 33 8.85 9.55 -1.41
C ILE A 33 8.61 8.70 -2.66
N VAL A 34 8.51 7.38 -2.51
CA VAL A 34 8.23 6.45 -3.63
C VAL A 34 6.89 6.80 -4.29
N LEU A 35 5.86 7.05 -3.48
CA LEU A 35 4.54 7.44 -3.97
C LEU A 35 4.60 8.77 -4.75
N ALA A 36 5.27 9.79 -4.22
CA ALA A 36 5.43 11.08 -4.89
C ALA A 36 6.23 10.97 -6.20
N LEU A 37 7.26 10.13 -6.24
CA LEU A 37 8.02 9.87 -7.47
C LEU A 37 7.14 9.18 -8.53
N ALA A 38 6.35 8.18 -8.14
CA ALA A 38 5.44 7.50 -9.07
C ALA A 38 4.36 8.46 -9.63
N GLN A 39 3.82 9.33 -8.77
CA GLN A 39 2.83 10.33 -9.18
C GLN A 39 3.45 11.38 -10.12
N THR A 40 4.64 11.90 -9.81
CA THR A 40 5.30 12.90 -10.66
C THR A 40 5.71 12.33 -12.02
N LEU A 41 6.24 11.09 -12.06
CA LEU A 41 6.54 10.40 -13.31
C LEU A 41 5.29 10.10 -14.13
N GLY A 42 4.20 9.66 -13.49
CA GLY A 42 2.93 9.43 -14.16
C GLY A 42 2.34 10.71 -14.77
N ALA A 43 2.44 11.82 -14.05
CA ALA A 43 1.97 13.13 -14.53
C ALA A 43 2.70 13.63 -15.77
N GLN A 44 3.95 13.23 -15.99
CA GLN A 44 4.70 13.58 -17.19
C GLN A 44 4.16 12.89 -18.46
N VAL A 45 3.53 11.72 -18.31
CA VAL A 45 2.98 10.96 -19.44
C VAL A 45 1.59 11.47 -19.82
N HIS A 46 0.74 11.76 -18.83
CA HIS A 46 -0.62 12.22 -19.04
C HIS A 46 -1.08 13.10 -17.88
N PRO A 47 -1.94 14.12 -18.09
CA PRO A 47 -2.47 14.95 -17.01
C PRO A 47 -3.17 14.14 -15.89
N GLN A 48 -3.82 13.03 -16.24
CA GLN A 48 -4.44 12.11 -15.27
C GLN A 48 -3.45 11.07 -14.70
N GLY A 49 -2.25 11.01 -15.24
CA GLY A 49 -1.22 10.04 -14.87
C GLY A 49 -0.68 10.24 -13.45
N PHE A 50 -0.89 11.41 -12.84
CA PHE A 50 -0.52 11.65 -11.43
C PHE A 50 -1.18 10.62 -10.50
N LEU A 51 -2.51 10.53 -10.53
CA LEU A 51 -3.26 9.61 -9.67
C LEU A 51 -3.01 8.16 -10.09
N ILE A 52 -3.02 7.89 -11.39
CA ILE A 52 -2.83 6.53 -11.93
C ILE A 52 -1.45 5.98 -11.53
N GLY A 53 -0.38 6.77 -11.61
CA GLY A 53 0.96 6.38 -11.22
C GLY A 53 1.06 6.05 -9.72
N GLY A 54 0.46 6.89 -8.87
CA GLY A 54 0.40 6.65 -7.43
C GLY A 54 -0.37 5.37 -7.07
N HIS A 55 -1.57 5.21 -7.63
CA HIS A 55 -2.38 4.01 -7.40
C HIS A 55 -1.70 2.74 -7.96
N ALA A 56 -1.04 2.83 -9.11
CA ALA A 56 -0.33 1.71 -9.71
C ALA A 56 0.82 1.23 -8.82
N VAL A 57 1.68 2.15 -8.32
CA VAL A 57 2.78 1.74 -7.43
C VAL A 57 2.26 1.16 -6.12
N PHE A 58 1.19 1.74 -5.56
CA PHE A 58 0.51 1.21 -4.38
C PHE A 58 0.03 -0.22 -4.61
N LEU A 59 -0.70 -0.47 -5.70
CA LEU A 59 -1.24 -1.80 -6.02
C LEU A 59 -0.13 -2.83 -6.27
N VAL A 60 0.95 -2.44 -6.97
CA VAL A 60 2.10 -3.32 -7.21
C VAL A 60 2.76 -3.72 -5.89
N VAL A 61 3.04 -2.76 -5.00
CA VAL A 61 3.66 -3.05 -3.70
C VAL A 61 2.73 -3.87 -2.81
N LEU A 62 1.44 -3.54 -2.78
CA LEU A 62 0.43 -4.29 -2.03
C LEU A 62 0.38 -5.75 -2.51
N PHE A 63 0.35 -5.98 -3.82
CA PHE A 63 0.32 -7.31 -4.41
C PHE A 63 1.57 -8.12 -4.05
N VAL A 64 2.76 -7.53 -4.19
CA VAL A 64 4.03 -8.17 -3.82
C VAL A 64 4.05 -8.54 -2.34
N ARG A 65 3.62 -7.62 -1.47
CA ARG A 65 3.58 -7.84 -0.02
C ARG A 65 2.61 -8.95 0.37
N LEU A 66 1.41 -8.96 -0.24
CA LEU A 66 0.41 -10.00 0.00
C LEU A 66 0.90 -11.38 -0.45
N SER A 67 1.51 -11.44 -1.64
CA SER A 67 2.07 -12.66 -2.21
C SER A 67 3.21 -13.22 -1.34
N ALA A 68 4.15 -12.36 -0.93
CA ALA A 68 5.27 -12.76 -0.08
C ALA A 68 4.85 -13.13 1.36
N SER A 69 3.79 -12.53 1.89
CA SER A 69 3.34 -12.76 3.27
C SER A 69 2.51 -14.05 3.45
N GLY A 70 2.27 -14.83 2.38
CA GLY A 70 1.63 -16.14 2.49
C GLY A 70 0.20 -16.06 3.06
N PHE A 71 -0.64 -15.21 2.46
CA PHE A 71 -2.04 -15.01 2.84
C PHE A 71 -2.93 -16.22 2.51
N GLY A 72 -2.66 -17.39 3.09
CA GLY A 72 -3.59 -18.52 2.99
C GLY A 72 -3.17 -19.82 3.69
N LEU A 73 -1.91 -20.24 3.62
CA LEU A 73 -1.59 -21.62 4.05
C LEU A 73 -1.60 -21.84 5.56
N ARG A 74 -1.25 -20.83 6.37
CA ARG A 74 -1.15 -20.99 7.83
C ARG A 74 -2.49 -21.03 8.55
N TRP A 75 -3.52 -20.39 7.98
CA TRP A 75 -4.89 -20.42 8.50
C TRP A 75 -5.64 -21.66 8.01
N LEU A 76 -5.35 -22.13 6.79
CA LEU A 76 -5.91 -23.37 6.25
C LEU A 76 -5.39 -24.63 6.96
N LEU A 77 -4.18 -24.56 7.55
CA LEU A 77 -3.54 -25.66 8.26
C LEU A 77 -3.71 -25.62 9.79
N HIS A 78 -4.63 -24.78 10.32
CA HIS A 78 -5.07 -24.91 11.71
C HIS A 78 -5.93 -26.18 11.86
N LEU A 79 -5.26 -27.33 11.87
CA LEU A 79 -5.85 -28.60 12.29
C LEU A 79 -6.14 -28.50 13.79
N PRO A 80 -7.38 -28.69 14.25
CA PRO A 80 -7.67 -28.77 15.66
C PRO A 80 -6.91 -29.98 16.23
N SER A 81 -5.96 -29.74 17.12
CA SER A 81 -5.30 -30.79 17.88
C SER A 81 -6.36 -31.47 18.75
N ARG A 82 -6.86 -32.62 18.29
CA ARG A 82 -7.67 -33.50 19.13
C ARG A 82 -6.74 -34.07 20.20
N SER A 83 -6.88 -33.57 21.42
CA SER A 83 -6.52 -34.28 22.64
C SER A 83 -7.43 -35.50 22.73
N ALA A 84 -6.90 -36.68 22.39
CA ALA A 84 -7.51 -37.95 22.74
C ALA A 84 -7.02 -38.38 24.14
N PRO A 85 -7.88 -39.03 24.94
CA PRO A 85 -7.70 -39.27 26.38
C PRO A 85 -6.57 -40.23 26.74
#